data_AF-A0A6H9HZ12-F1
#
_entry.id   AF-A0A6H9HZ12-F1
#
_cell.length_a   1.000
_cell.length_b   1.000
_cell.length_c   1.000
_cell.angle_alpha   90.00
_cell.angle_beta   90.00
_cell.angle_gamma   90.00
#
_symmetry.space_group_name_H-M   'P 1'
#
loop_
_entity.id
_entity.type
_entity.pdbx_description
1 polymer ?
#
loop_
_entity_poly.entity_id
_entity_poly.type
_entity_poly.pdbx_seq_one_letter_code
_entity_poly.pdbx_strand_id
1 'polypeptide(L)'
;MIISFNLIMITAAAVLAGSLLLSLTAIGIGWRARRRAASAVAAAGIAGLRAAEAEAALAALAGRLQELQAERERAGAVGTRPGLRQAVALSRHGASTDELVTTCRIGQSEARLIQMLYGSPKTGVAVAATEVH
;
A
#
# COMPACT_ATOMS: atom_id res chain seq x y z
N MET A 1 22.05 50.26 -68.25
CA MET A 1 20.68 50.06 -67.73
C MET A 1 20.34 48.58 -67.45
N ILE A 2 20.68 47.64 -68.35
CA ILE A 2 20.35 46.21 -68.23
C ILE A 2 21.02 45.53 -67.01
N ILE A 3 22.26 45.90 -66.67
CA ILE A 3 23.01 45.31 -65.54
C ILE A 3 22.39 45.69 -64.20
N SER A 4 21.97 46.95 -64.03
CA SER A 4 21.31 47.44 -62.82
C SER A 4 19.96 46.76 -62.57
N PHE A 5 19.20 46.50 -63.64
CA PHE A 5 17.91 45.81 -63.55
C PHE A 5 18.05 44.34 -63.11
N ASN A 6 19.02 43.61 -63.67
CA ASN A 6 19.31 42.24 -63.24
C ASN A 6 19.75 42.18 -61.77
N LEU A 7 20.57 43.13 -61.32
CA LEU A 7 21.02 43.18 -59.93
C LEU A 7 19.84 43.39 -58.96
N ILE A 8 18.89 44.26 -59.31
CA ILE A 8 17.68 44.53 -58.51
C ILE A 8 16.75 43.30 -58.48
N MET A 9 16.58 42.61 -59.61
CA MET A 9 15.75 41.40 -59.68
C MET A 9 16.33 40.26 -58.83
N ILE A 10 17.65 40.07 -58.84
CA ILE A 10 18.32 39.02 -58.05
C ILE A 10 18.20 39.30 -56.55
N THR A 11 18.42 40.54 -56.12
CA THR A 11 18.29 40.90 -54.69
C THR A 11 16.85 40.80 -54.21
N ALA A 12 15.88 41.24 -55.03
CA ALA A 12 14.46 41.07 -54.72
C ALA A 12 14.06 39.59 -54.60
N ALA A 13 14.50 38.74 -55.52
CA ALA A 13 14.24 37.30 -55.46
C ALA A 13 14.88 36.64 -54.22
N ALA A 14 16.10 37.04 -53.85
CA ALA A 14 16.78 36.52 -52.67
C ALA A 14 16.06 36.90 -51.37
N VAL A 15 15.58 38.15 -51.26
CA VAL A 15 14.83 38.63 -50.09
C VAL A 15 13.49 37.88 -49.97
N LEU A 16 12.78 37.71 -51.09
CA LEU A 16 11.51 36.97 -51.10
C LEU A 16 11.73 35.51 -50.70
N ALA A 17 12.70 34.83 -51.30
CA ALA A 17 13.02 33.43 -50.97
C ALA A 17 13.42 33.27 -49.50
N GLY A 18 14.26 34.17 -48.98
CA GLY A 18 14.68 34.18 -47.57
C GLY A 18 13.50 34.36 -46.61
N SER A 19 12.60 35.31 -46.90
CA SER A 19 11.41 35.56 -46.07
C SER A 19 10.43 34.38 -46.07
N LEU A 20 10.28 33.68 -47.20
CA LEU A 20 9.40 32.53 -47.35
C LEU A 20 9.94 31.31 -46.57
N LEU A 21 11.25 31.06 -46.65
CA LEU A 21 11.93 30.04 -45.85
C LEU A 21 11.80 30.31 -44.35
N LEU A 22 11.95 31.57 -43.92
CA LEU A 22 11.78 31.96 -42.52
C LEU A 22 10.34 31.74 -42.03
N SER A 23 9.35 32.08 -42.86
CA SER A 23 7.93 31.87 -42.53
C SER A 23 7.58 30.39 -42.42
N LEU A 24 8.03 29.56 -43.38
CA LEU A 24 7.79 28.12 -43.37
C LEU A 24 8.44 27.42 -42.16
N THR A 25 9.65 27.84 -41.78
CA THR A 25 10.31 27.31 -40.59
C THR A 25 9.61 27.75 -39.30
N ALA A 26 9.19 29.01 -39.19
CA ALA A 26 8.42 29.51 -38.05
C ALA A 26 7.09 28.77 -37.88
N ILE A 27 6.36 28.55 -38.98
CA ILE A 27 5.10 27.78 -38.98
C ILE A 27 5.36 26.32 -38.59
N GLY A 28 6.40 25.69 -39.15
CA GLY A 28 6.78 24.32 -38.83
C GLY A 28 7.19 24.13 -37.36
N ILE A 29 7.96 25.07 -36.80
CA ILE A 29 8.36 25.06 -35.39
C ILE A 29 7.15 25.27 -34.49
N GLY A 30 6.28 26.24 -34.82
CA GLY A 30 5.05 26.52 -34.08
C GLY A 30 4.09 25.32 -34.07
N TRP A 31 3.95 24.64 -35.22
CA TRP A 31 3.09 23.46 -35.32
C TRP A 31 3.64 22.26 -34.53
N ARG A 32 4.96 22.05 -34.55
CA ARG A 32 5.62 21.02 -33.73
C ARG A 32 5.51 21.33 -32.24
N ALA A 33 5.70 22.60 -31.84
CA ALA A 33 5.53 23.03 -30.45
C ALA A 33 4.09 22.82 -29.96
N ARG A 34 3.09 23.17 -30.80
CA ARG A 34 1.68 22.96 -30.50
C ARG A 34 1.32 21.48 -30.39
N ARG A 35 1.85 20.62 -31.26
CA ARG A 35 1.67 19.17 -31.17
C ARG A 35 2.30 18.59 -29.89
N ARG A 36 3.50 19.03 -29.51
CA ARG A 36 4.16 18.60 -28.26
C ARG A 36 3.38 19.04 -27.02
N ALA A 37 2.86 20.27 -27.02
CA ALA A 37 2.01 20.76 -25.94
C ALA A 37 0.72 19.93 -25.81
N ALA A 38 0.05 19.62 -26.93
CA ALA A 38 -1.13 18.77 -26.94
C ALA A 38 -0.85 17.36 -26.41
N SER A 39 0.28 16.74 -26.80
CA SER A 39 0.67 15.43 -26.27
C SER A 39 1.05 15.47 -24.78
N ALA A 40 1.68 16.55 -24.32
CA ALA A 40 2.02 16.72 -22.90
C ALA A 40 0.77 16.88 -22.04
N VAL A 41 -0.24 17.63 -22.52
CA VAL A 41 -1.53 17.76 -21.83
C VAL A 41 -2.28 16.43 -21.79
N ALA A 42 -2.28 15.67 -22.89
CA ALA A 42 -2.88 14.33 -22.92
C ALA A 42 -2.19 13.36 -21.95
N ALA A 43 -0.85 13.35 -21.92
CA ALA A 43 -0.08 12.54 -20.99
C ALA A 43 -0.32 12.95 -19.52
N ALA A 44 -0.39 14.26 -19.24
CA ALA A 44 -0.72 14.78 -17.92
C ALA A 44 -2.14 14.39 -17.48
N GLY A 45 -3.11 14.39 -18.41
CA GLY A 45 -4.48 13.93 -18.13
C GLY A 45 -4.52 12.45 -17.71
N ILE A 46 -3.80 11.58 -18.42
CA ILE A 46 -3.73 10.15 -18.09
C ILE A 46 -3.02 9.95 -16.74
N ALA A 47 -1.92 10.67 -16.49
CA ALA A 47 -1.23 10.60 -15.19
C ALA A 47 -2.12 11.07 -14.03
N GLY A 48 -2.93 12.12 -14.23
CA GLY A 48 -3.90 12.59 -13.25
C GLY A 48 -4.99 11.56 -12.94
N LEU A 49 -5.53 10.88 -13.95
CA LEU A 49 -6.50 9.80 -13.74
C LEU A 49 -5.91 8.65 -12.93
N ARG A 50 -4.66 8.24 -13.24
CA ARG A 50 -3.95 7.18 -12.48
C ARG A 50 -3.66 7.59 -11.04
N ALA A 51 -3.35 8.87 -10.81
CA ALA A 51 -3.16 9.39 -9.46
C ALA A 51 -4.47 9.34 -8.65
N ALA A 52 -5.60 9.73 -9.25
CA ALA A 52 -6.91 9.65 -8.61
C ALA A 52 -7.33 8.20 -8.29
N GLU A 53 -7.07 7.25 -9.20
CA GLU A 53 -7.27 5.82 -8.94
C GLU A 53 -6.42 5.31 -7.77
N ALA A 54 -5.15 5.73 -7.70
CA ALA A 54 -4.25 5.35 -6.62
C ALA A 54 -4.70 5.93 -5.26
N GLU A 55 -5.16 7.19 -5.23
CA GLU A 55 -5.72 7.82 -4.03
C GLU A 55 -6.97 7.08 -3.55
N ALA A 56 -7.88 6.70 -4.46
CA ALA A 56 -9.07 5.92 -4.12
C ALA A 56 -8.70 4.54 -3.54
N ALA A 57 -7.70 3.87 -4.12
CA ALA A 57 -7.20 2.58 -3.61
C ALA A 57 -6.56 2.71 -2.22
N LEU A 58 -5.78 3.78 -1.98
CA LEU A 58 -5.20 4.07 -0.67
C LEU A 58 -6.27 4.34 0.38
N ALA A 59 -7.30 5.12 0.04
CA ALA A 59 -8.43 5.38 0.93
C ALA A 59 -9.19 4.09 1.29
N ALA A 60 -9.41 3.20 0.32
CA ALA A 60 -10.04 1.90 0.57
C ALA A 60 -9.20 1.00 1.49
N LEU A 61 -7.88 0.97 1.30
CA LEU A 61 -6.96 0.24 2.18
C LEU A 61 -6.94 0.81 3.60
N ALA A 62 -6.92 2.14 3.74
CA ALA A 62 -6.99 2.79 5.03
C ALA A 62 -8.28 2.43 5.79
N GLY A 63 -9.42 2.40 5.09
CA GLY A 63 -10.69 1.95 5.66
C GLY A 63 -10.65 0.50 6.15
N ARG A 64 -10.10 -0.42 5.35
CA ARG A 64 -9.91 -1.83 5.76
C ARG A 64 -8.99 -1.99 6.95
N LEU A 65 -7.91 -1.21 7.02
CA LEU A 65 -6.99 -1.22 8.16
C LEU A 65 -7.69 -0.72 9.43
N GLN A 66 -8.53 0.30 9.34
CA GLN A 66 -9.32 0.78 10.47
C GLN A 66 -10.34 -0.27 10.94
N GLU A 67 -10.99 -0.96 10.01
CA GLU A 67 -11.93 -2.05 10.33
C GLU A 67 -11.23 -3.21 11.03
N LEU A 68 -10.10 -3.69 10.47
CA LEU A 68 -9.28 -4.73 11.09
C LEU A 68 -8.71 -4.29 12.44
N GLN A 69 -8.36 -3.02 12.60
CA GLN A 69 -7.90 -2.49 13.88
C GLN A 69 -9.04 -2.45 14.90
N ALA A 70 -10.25 -2.04 14.51
CA ALA A 70 -11.42 -2.07 15.38
C ALA A 70 -11.80 -3.50 15.79
N GLU A 71 -11.72 -4.46 14.86
CA GLU A 71 -11.87 -5.89 15.16
C GLU A 71 -10.78 -6.38 16.13
N ARG A 72 -9.53 -5.96 15.93
CA ARG A 72 -8.44 -6.28 16.84
C ARG A 72 -8.56 -5.61 18.20
N GLU A 73 -9.13 -4.43 18.31
CA GLU A 73 -9.39 -3.79 19.60
C GLU A 73 -10.50 -4.52 20.34
N ARG A 74 -11.55 -4.95 19.62
CA ARG A 74 -12.60 -5.82 20.17
C ARG A 74 -12.07 -7.19 20.59
N ALA A 75 -11.17 -7.80 19.81
CA ALA A 75 -10.56 -9.09 20.14
C ALA A 75 -9.41 -8.98 21.16
N GLY A 76 -8.64 -7.90 21.10
CA GLY A 76 -7.47 -7.61 21.93
C GLY A 76 -7.84 -7.15 23.34
N ALA A 77 -9.02 -6.54 23.52
CA ALA A 77 -9.61 -6.33 24.84
C ALA A 77 -9.85 -7.64 25.61
N VAL A 78 -9.91 -8.79 24.91
CA VAL A 78 -10.06 -10.12 25.51
C VAL A 78 -8.69 -10.77 25.83
N GLY A 79 -7.57 -10.28 25.26
CA GLY A 79 -6.29 -11.00 25.27
C GLY A 79 -5.05 -10.16 25.54
N THR A 80 -5.14 -9.06 26.30
CA THR A 80 -3.94 -8.29 26.63
C THR A 80 -2.99 -9.08 27.52
N ARG A 81 -1.80 -9.36 26.95
CA ARG A 81 -0.47 -9.71 27.52
C ARG A 81 -0.29 -9.91 29.04
N PRO A 82 -0.79 -9.07 29.98
CA PRO A 82 -0.83 -9.41 31.40
C PRO A 82 -1.54 -10.74 31.70
N GLY A 83 -2.67 -11.01 31.07
CA GLY A 83 -3.42 -12.26 31.25
C GLY A 83 -2.61 -13.49 30.81
N LEU A 84 -1.88 -13.38 29.69
CA LEU A 84 -1.01 -14.45 29.21
C LEU A 84 0.15 -14.75 30.18
N ARG A 85 0.82 -13.71 30.69
CA ARG A 85 1.92 -13.92 31.66
C ARG A 85 1.40 -14.54 32.95
N GLN A 86 0.24 -14.11 33.42
CA GLN A 86 -0.42 -14.69 34.59
C GLN A 86 -0.86 -16.13 34.33
N ALA A 87 -1.39 -16.44 33.15
CA ALA A 87 -1.78 -17.79 32.75
C ALA A 87 -0.58 -18.74 32.66
N VAL A 88 0.55 -18.29 32.12
CA VAL A 88 1.80 -19.07 32.10
C VAL A 88 2.32 -19.31 33.53
N ALA A 89 2.23 -18.32 34.43
CA ALA A 89 2.61 -18.51 35.83
C ALA A 89 1.70 -19.56 36.51
N LEU A 90 0.39 -19.45 36.36
CA LEU A 90 -0.58 -20.41 36.92
C LEU A 90 -0.40 -21.82 36.36
N SER A 91 -0.18 -21.96 35.05
CA SER A 91 0.06 -23.26 34.40
C SER A 91 1.35 -23.93 34.92
N ARG A 92 2.41 -23.15 35.18
CA ARG A 92 3.63 -23.65 35.85
C ARG A 92 3.38 -24.10 37.29
N HIS A 93 2.40 -23.53 37.97
CA HIS A 93 1.95 -23.96 39.30
C HIS A 93 0.94 -25.12 39.27
N GLY A 94 0.56 -25.61 38.08
CA GLY A 94 -0.31 -26.77 37.90
C GLY A 94 -1.79 -26.45 37.79
N ALA A 95 -2.15 -25.19 37.52
CA ALA A 95 -3.54 -24.78 37.29
C ALA A 95 -4.17 -25.54 36.11
N SER A 96 -5.46 -25.81 36.22
CA SER A 96 -6.21 -26.49 35.16
C SER A 96 -6.57 -25.54 34.02
N THR A 97 -6.90 -26.09 32.85
CA THR A 97 -7.28 -25.28 31.67
C THR A 97 -8.51 -24.41 31.92
N ASP A 98 -9.45 -24.88 32.74
CA ASP A 98 -10.66 -24.15 33.13
C ASP A 98 -10.35 -22.97 34.05
N GLU A 99 -9.40 -23.17 34.97
CA GLU A 99 -8.90 -22.13 35.88
C GLU A 99 -8.14 -21.02 35.14
N LEU A 100 -7.43 -21.35 34.07
CA LEU A 100 -6.76 -20.38 33.20
C LEU A 100 -7.76 -19.52 32.41
N VAL A 101 -8.83 -20.12 31.88
CA VAL A 101 -9.89 -19.39 31.14
C VAL A 101 -10.66 -18.46 32.07
N THR A 102 -11.03 -18.94 33.26
CA THR A 102 -11.80 -18.16 34.24
C THR A 102 -10.98 -17.03 34.87
N THR A 103 -9.73 -17.30 35.25
CA THR A 103 -8.88 -16.32 35.98
C THR A 103 -8.18 -15.34 35.05
N CYS A 104 -7.68 -15.79 33.91
CA CYS A 104 -6.90 -14.96 32.99
C CYS A 104 -7.71 -14.45 31.79
N ARG A 105 -8.99 -14.82 31.69
CA ARG A 105 -9.91 -14.43 30.60
C ARG A 105 -9.38 -14.72 29.19
N ILE A 106 -8.50 -15.73 29.07
CA ILE A 106 -7.94 -16.16 27.79
C ILE A 106 -8.86 -17.17 27.10
N GLY A 107 -8.72 -17.30 25.78
CA GLY A 107 -9.50 -18.24 25.00
C GLY A 107 -9.20 -19.70 25.36
N GLN A 108 -10.18 -20.60 25.20
CA GLN A 108 -10.03 -22.02 25.54
C GLN A 108 -8.93 -22.73 24.73
N SER A 109 -8.74 -22.33 23.47
CA SER A 109 -7.64 -22.80 22.62
C SER A 109 -6.29 -22.33 23.14
N GLU A 110 -6.18 -21.07 23.58
CA GLU A 110 -4.97 -20.47 24.14
C GLU A 110 -4.60 -21.10 25.49
N ALA A 111 -5.57 -21.31 26.38
CA ALA A 111 -5.38 -22.00 27.66
C ALA A 111 -4.87 -23.43 27.47
N ARG A 112 -5.42 -24.18 26.49
CA ARG A 112 -4.95 -25.53 26.15
C ARG A 112 -3.51 -25.51 25.63
N LEU A 113 -3.17 -24.52 24.82
CA LEU A 113 -1.82 -24.34 24.27
C LEU A 113 -0.80 -24.01 25.36
N ILE A 114 -1.16 -23.13 26.30
CA ILE A 114 -0.34 -22.81 27.48
C ILE A 114 -0.13 -24.04 28.34
N GLN A 115 -1.18 -24.84 28.60
CA GLN A 115 -1.07 -26.06 29.39
C GLN A 115 -0.17 -27.11 28.72
N MET A 116 -0.23 -27.25 27.40
CA MET A 116 0.66 -28.17 26.67
C MET A 116 2.13 -27.72 26.70
N LEU A 117 2.38 -26.41 26.63
CA LEU A 117 3.75 -25.86 26.56
C LEU A 117 4.40 -25.63 27.93
N TYR A 118 3.60 -25.30 28.95
CA TYR A 118 4.07 -24.83 30.26
C TYR A 118 3.46 -25.58 31.44
N GLY A 119 2.56 -26.53 31.17
CA GLY A 119 1.94 -27.35 32.20
C GLY A 119 2.99 -28.11 32.98
N SER A 120 3.01 -27.92 34.29
CA SER A 120 3.79 -28.75 35.19
C SER A 120 3.14 -30.14 35.27
N PRO A 121 3.88 -31.26 35.24
CA PRO A 121 3.34 -32.62 35.21
C PRO A 121 2.66 -33.08 36.53
N LYS A 122 2.12 -32.14 37.33
CA LYS A 122 1.50 -32.43 38.63
C LYS A 122 0.01 -32.80 38.55
N THR A 123 -0.60 -32.77 37.37
CA THR A 123 -2.03 -33.11 37.17
C THR A 123 -2.22 -34.09 36.00
N GLY A 124 -1.37 -35.12 35.93
CA GLY A 124 -1.42 -36.14 34.88
C GLY A 124 -1.03 -37.56 35.29
N VAL A 125 -0.89 -37.85 36.59
CA VAL A 125 -0.66 -39.22 37.10
C VAL A 125 -1.54 -39.47 38.32
N ALA A 126 -2.85 -39.42 38.12
CA ALA A 126 -3.84 -39.98 39.05
C ALA A 126 -4.97 -40.71 38.30
N VAL A 127 -4.67 -41.23 37.09
CA VAL A 127 -5.54 -42.16 36.35
C VAL A 127 -4.65 -43.22 35.68
N ALA A 128 -3.92 -43.99 36.49
CA ALA A 128 -3.25 -45.23 36.05
C ALA A 128 -2.91 -46.14 37.24
N ALA A 129 -3.77 -46.16 38.27
CA ALA A 129 -3.65 -47.09 39.38
C ALA A 129 -5.05 -47.56 39.80
N THR A 130 -5.74 -48.22 38.87
CA THR A 130 -6.78 -49.19 39.22
C THR A 130 -6.26 -50.55 38.80
N GLU A 131 -5.60 -51.17 39.77
CA GLU A 131 -5.60 -52.60 40.09
C GLU A 131 -5.55 -53.58 38.91
N VAL A 132 -4.35 -54.12 38.70
CA VAL A 132 -4.18 -55.54 38.42
C VAL A 132 -4.49 -56.29 39.73
N HIS A 133 -5.63 -56.97 39.78
CA HIS A 133 -5.70 -58.35 40.29
C HIS A 133 -6.95 -59.07 39.79
#